data_AF-A0AAD8FPB7-F1
#
_entry.id   AF-A0AAD8FPB7-F1
#
_cell.length_a   1.000
_cell.length_b   1.000
_cell.length_c   1.000
_cell.angle_alpha   90.00
_cell.angle_beta   90.00
_cell.angle_gamma   90.00
#
_symmetry.space_group_name_H-M   'P 1'
#
loop_
_entity.id
_entity.type
_entity.pdbx_description
1 polymer ?
#
loop_
_entity_poly.entity_id
_entity_poly.type
_entity_poly.pdbx_seq_one_letter_code
_entity_poly.pdbx_strand_id
1 'polypeptide(L)'
;MEHSEVANTFTKLVETHFLQRCPLVSEAEKSEGARPQPAPTLQEPTNDMYTLPEVNLTGRGKRRRSVDDTEGESKSKRVRLEPQDTEPALDDGVYWQVNLDRFHHHFRDQAIIAAVASKLDQTSSEIVRTMLRMSEVTTTPGAAHTQPLSSNEVRDTPHAATVIQRGERHTHTHSLCHPTR
;
A
#
# COMPACT_ATOMS: atom_id res chain seq x y z
N MET A 1 -0.67 -15.76 -15.34
CA MET A 1 -0.65 -14.42 -14.76
C MET A 1 0.08 -13.52 -15.73
N GLU A 2 -0.60 -12.49 -16.18
CA GLU A 2 -0.02 -11.48 -17.06
C GLU A 2 0.79 -10.50 -16.21
N HIS A 3 1.97 -10.07 -16.69
CA HIS A 3 2.80 -9.12 -15.92
C HIS A 3 2.10 -7.76 -15.71
N SER A 4 1.20 -7.38 -16.62
CA SER A 4 0.35 -6.18 -16.50
C SER A 4 -0.59 -6.25 -15.29
N GLU A 5 -1.19 -7.41 -15.01
CA GLU A 5 -2.08 -7.60 -13.86
C GLU A 5 -1.32 -7.49 -12.52
N VAL A 6 -0.11 -8.05 -12.47
CA VAL A 6 0.79 -7.93 -11.33
C VAL A 6 1.18 -6.47 -11.12
N ALA A 7 1.62 -5.79 -12.18
CA ALA A 7 1.98 -4.38 -12.13
C ALA A 7 0.81 -3.52 -11.66
N ASN A 8 -0.40 -3.72 -12.19
CA ASN A 8 -1.59 -3.00 -11.78
C ASN A 8 -1.95 -3.23 -10.30
N THR A 9 -1.81 -4.46 -9.81
CA THR A 9 -2.06 -4.78 -8.40
C THR A 9 -1.01 -4.13 -7.49
N PHE A 10 0.25 -4.19 -7.90
CA PHE A 10 1.35 -3.55 -7.21
C PHE A 10 1.16 -2.03 -7.14
N THR A 11 0.82 -1.38 -8.26
CA THR A 11 0.50 0.04 -8.33
C THR A 11 -0.59 0.41 -7.34
N LYS A 12 -1.69 -0.34 -7.30
CA LYS A 12 -2.77 -0.09 -6.34
C LYS A 12 -2.31 -0.21 -4.89
N LEU A 13 -1.47 -1.20 -4.57
CA LEU A 13 -0.93 -1.37 -3.21
C LEU A 13 -0.02 -0.19 -2.81
N VAL A 14 0.74 0.36 -3.75
CA VAL A 14 1.58 1.54 -3.52
C VAL A 14 0.73 2.80 -3.37
N GLU A 15 -0.22 3.05 -4.29
CA GLU A 15 -1.14 4.19 -4.23
C GLU A 15 -1.99 4.21 -2.95
N THR A 16 -2.33 3.02 -2.43
CA THR A 16 -3.07 2.87 -1.16
C THR A 16 -2.17 2.73 0.06
N HIS A 17 -0.86 2.98 -0.10
CA HIS A 17 0.18 3.00 0.94
C HIS A 17 0.40 1.67 1.68
N PHE A 18 -0.08 0.53 1.17
CA PHE A 18 0.20 -0.79 1.76
C PHE A 18 1.62 -1.27 1.45
N LEU A 19 2.21 -0.78 0.36
CA LEU A 19 3.61 -0.95 0.02
C LEU A 19 4.29 0.41 0.01
N GLN A 20 5.56 0.44 0.44
CA GLN A 20 6.39 1.64 0.46
C GLN A 20 7.84 1.30 0.13
N ARG A 21 8.61 2.28 -0.34
CA ARG A 21 10.05 2.10 -0.56
C ARG A 21 10.79 1.92 0.76
N CYS A 22 11.86 1.13 0.73
CA CYS A 22 12.80 1.00 1.83
C CYS A 22 13.64 2.29 1.97
N PRO A 23 14.16 2.59 3.17
CA PRO A 23 15.18 3.62 3.35
C PRO A 23 16.38 3.38 2.42
N LEU A 24 16.88 4.46 1.80
CA LEU A 24 17.99 4.41 0.86
C LEU A 24 19.31 4.74 1.55
N VAL A 25 20.42 4.20 1.04
CA VAL A 25 21.76 4.58 1.51
C VAL A 25 22.05 6.03 1.12
N SER A 26 22.52 6.84 2.06
CA SER A 26 22.80 8.26 1.83
C SER A 26 23.86 8.46 0.74
N GLU A 27 23.61 9.37 -0.20
CA GLU A 27 24.56 9.72 -1.26
C GLU A 27 25.89 10.30 -0.73
N ALA A 28 25.91 10.78 0.52
CA ALA A 28 27.12 11.23 1.20
C ALA A 28 28.19 10.11 1.31
N GLU A 29 27.77 8.85 1.27
CA GLU A 29 28.66 7.68 1.30
C GLU A 29 29.12 7.25 -0.10
N LYS A 30 28.50 7.75 -1.18
CA LYS A 30 28.90 7.50 -2.58
C LYS A 30 30.01 8.44 -3.07
N SER A 31 30.40 9.45 -2.30
CA SER A 31 31.46 10.39 -2.69
C SER A 31 32.83 9.71 -2.58
N GLU A 32 33.58 9.65 -3.69
CA GLU A 32 34.94 9.10 -3.74
C GLU A 32 35.86 9.86 -2.76
N GLY A 33 36.11 9.27 -1.59
CA GLY A 33 36.96 9.85 -0.54
C GLY A 33 36.46 9.65 0.89
N ALA A 34 35.24 9.17 1.09
CA ALA A 34 34.72 8.88 2.42
C ALA A 34 35.37 7.61 3.03
N ARG A 35 35.80 7.70 4.30
CA ARG A 35 36.32 6.54 5.06
C ARG A 35 35.20 5.48 5.16
N PRO A 36 35.48 4.19 4.86
CA PRO A 36 34.46 3.15 4.94
C PRO A 36 33.92 3.07 6.37
N GLN A 37 32.64 3.40 6.53
CA GLN A 37 31.94 3.25 7.80
C GLN A 37 31.54 1.77 8.01
N PRO A 38 31.48 1.27 9.26
CA PRO A 38 31.13 -0.13 9.52
C PRO A 38 29.73 -0.54 9.04
N ALA A 39 28.81 0.42 8.92
CA ALA A 39 27.46 0.24 8.42
C ALA A 39 27.01 1.48 7.66
N PRO A 40 26.23 1.33 6.59
CA PRO A 40 25.73 2.45 5.80
C PRO A 40 24.64 3.22 6.54
N THR A 41 24.65 4.54 6.40
CA THR A 41 23.62 5.43 6.93
C THR A 41 22.42 5.43 5.99
N LEU A 42 21.27 4.97 6.50
CA LEU A 42 20.02 4.96 5.75
C LEU A 42 19.23 6.26 5.96
N GLN A 43 18.71 6.82 4.87
CA GLN A 43 17.82 7.98 4.86
C GLN A 43 16.43 7.57 4.37
N GLU A 44 15.40 8.06 5.05
CA GLU A 44 14.01 7.83 4.65
C GLU A 44 13.68 8.68 3.41
N PRO A 45 13.24 8.09 2.30
CA PRO A 45 12.87 8.83 1.10
C PRO A 45 11.49 9.50 1.30
N THR A 46 11.43 10.62 2.03
CA THR A 46 10.14 11.25 2.41
C THR A 46 9.26 11.65 1.23
N ASN A 47 9.83 12.15 0.13
CA ASN A 47 9.04 12.56 -1.05
C ASN A 47 8.73 11.40 -2.01
N ASP A 48 9.60 10.38 -2.05
CA ASP A 48 9.54 9.34 -3.09
C ASP A 48 8.99 8.00 -2.58
N MET A 49 8.59 7.93 -1.30
CA MET A 49 8.18 6.70 -0.61
C MET A 49 7.11 5.86 -1.33
N TYR A 50 6.21 6.53 -2.06
CA TYR A 50 5.11 5.90 -2.81
C TYR A 50 5.18 6.17 -4.32
N THR A 51 6.33 6.63 -4.81
CA THR A 51 6.52 6.85 -6.25
C THR A 51 6.91 5.55 -6.93
N LEU A 52 6.32 5.25 -8.08
CA LEU A 52 6.65 4.07 -8.87
C LEU A 52 7.76 4.41 -9.88
N PRO A 53 8.78 3.54 -10.04
CA PRO A 53 9.71 3.67 -11.16
C PRO A 53 9.00 3.37 -12.49
N GLU A 54 9.43 4.04 -13.56
CA GLU A 54 8.90 3.78 -14.92
C GLU A 54 9.52 2.48 -15.48
N VAL A 55 8.84 1.36 -15.26
CA VAL A 55 9.29 0.03 -15.73
C VAL A 55 8.33 -0.53 -16.77
N ASN A 56 8.82 -0.77 -17.98
CA ASN A 56 8.06 -1.41 -19.05
C ASN A 56 8.15 -2.95 -18.95
N LEU A 57 7.45 -3.54 -17.96
CA LEU A 57 7.41 -4.99 -17.78
C LEU A 57 6.44 -5.65 -18.76
N THR A 58 6.96 -6.18 -19.87
CA THR A 58 6.19 -6.99 -20.83
C THR A 58 6.65 -8.45 -20.79
N GLY A 59 5.70 -9.40 -20.72
CA GLY A 59 6.03 -10.83 -20.68
C GLY A 59 4.95 -11.72 -20.05
N ARG A 60 5.16 -13.03 -20.08
CA ARG A 60 4.36 -14.02 -19.35
C ARG A 60 5.26 -14.81 -18.41
N GLY A 61 4.79 -15.02 -17.18
CA GLY A 61 5.52 -15.81 -16.18
C GLY A 61 5.88 -17.20 -16.72
N LYS A 62 7.14 -17.62 -16.52
CA LYS A 62 7.61 -18.95 -16.94
C LYS A 62 6.86 -20.02 -16.16
N ARG A 63 6.07 -20.85 -16.85
CA ARG A 63 5.56 -22.10 -16.27
C ARG A 63 6.74 -23.00 -15.95
N ARG A 64 6.90 -23.38 -14.67
CA ARG A 64 7.79 -24.46 -14.27
C ARG A 64 7.32 -25.72 -15.01
N ARG A 65 8.01 -26.14 -16.06
CA ARG A 65 7.90 -27.53 -16.53
C ARG A 65 8.63 -28.35 -15.45
N SER A 66 7.90 -28.94 -14.52
CA SER A 66 8.42 -30.10 -13.80
C SER A 66 8.58 -31.20 -14.85
N VAL A 67 9.81 -31.40 -15.31
CA VAL A 67 10.19 -32.66 -15.96
C VAL A 67 10.10 -33.70 -14.85
N ASP A 68 9.08 -34.55 -14.96
CA ASP A 68 8.99 -35.77 -14.16
C ASP A 68 10.10 -36.70 -14.64
N ASP A 69 10.90 -37.19 -13.71
CA ASP A 69 12.05 -38.07 -13.93
C ASP A 69 11.55 -39.40 -14.50
N THR A 70 11.86 -39.67 -15.77
CA THR A 70 12.02 -41.06 -16.24
C THR A 70 13.47 -41.24 -16.63
N GLU A 71 14.12 -42.10 -15.87
CA GLU A 71 15.55 -42.34 -15.75
C GLU A 71 16.38 -42.26 -17.04
N GLY A 72 17.53 -41.59 -16.95
CA GLY A 72 18.59 -41.67 -17.96
C GLY A 72 19.73 -40.68 -17.67
N GLU A 73 20.79 -41.16 -17.02
CA GLU A 73 22.07 -40.46 -16.84
C GLU A 73 22.55 -39.76 -18.11
N SER A 74 22.93 -38.48 -18.02
CA SER A 74 24.24 -38.04 -18.53
C SER A 74 24.56 -36.56 -18.30
N LYS A 75 25.69 -36.38 -17.60
CA LYS A 75 26.74 -35.37 -17.82
C LYS A 75 26.40 -33.92 -17.45
N SER A 76 26.86 -33.57 -16.25
CA SER A 76 27.29 -32.25 -15.80
C SER A 76 27.92 -31.42 -16.93
N LYS A 77 27.15 -30.50 -17.51
CA LYS A 77 27.70 -29.30 -18.14
C LYS A 77 27.47 -28.15 -17.19
N ARG A 78 28.54 -27.82 -16.45
CA ARG A 78 28.75 -26.54 -15.79
C ARG A 78 28.48 -25.46 -16.85
N VAL A 79 27.29 -24.85 -16.80
CA VAL A 79 26.96 -23.70 -17.64
C VAL A 79 27.87 -22.58 -17.15
N ARG A 80 28.91 -22.35 -17.95
CA ARG A 80 29.77 -21.19 -17.90
C ARG A 80 28.86 -19.97 -17.90
N LEU A 81 28.78 -19.29 -16.75
CA LEU A 81 28.25 -17.95 -16.63
C LEU A 81 29.20 -17.05 -17.44
N GLU A 82 28.91 -16.91 -18.73
CA GLU A 82 29.37 -15.75 -19.48
C GLU A 82 28.77 -14.52 -18.78
N PRO A 83 29.56 -13.47 -18.51
CA PRO A 83 29.05 -12.20 -18.03
C PRO A 83 28.25 -11.61 -19.20
N GLN A 84 26.98 -11.93 -19.25
CA GLN A 84 26.05 -11.18 -20.08
C GLN A 84 26.02 -9.79 -19.43
N ASP A 85 26.62 -8.80 -20.10
CA ASP A 85 26.47 -7.37 -19.82
C ASP A 85 24.97 -7.10 -19.69
N THR A 86 24.48 -7.27 -18.47
CA THR A 86 23.11 -7.06 -18.10
C THR A 86 23.11 -5.61 -17.69
N GLU A 87 22.78 -4.74 -18.65
CA GLU A 87 22.41 -3.36 -18.36
C GLU A 87 21.62 -3.36 -17.05
N PRO A 88 22.03 -2.55 -16.06
CA PRO A 88 21.40 -2.56 -14.75
C PRO A 88 19.89 -2.38 -14.95
N ALA A 89 19.11 -3.20 -14.25
CA ALA A 89 17.67 -3.09 -14.30
C ALA A 89 17.28 -1.64 -13.95
N LEU A 90 16.28 -1.09 -14.66
CA LEU A 90 15.88 0.33 -14.50
C LEU A 90 15.44 0.67 -13.06
N ASP A 91 15.13 -0.34 -12.25
CA ASP A 91 14.74 -0.26 -10.85
C ASP A 91 15.84 -0.73 -9.87
N ASP A 92 17.08 -0.90 -10.33
CA ASP A 92 18.19 -1.31 -9.46
C ASP A 92 18.41 -0.29 -8.34
N GLY A 93 18.50 -0.80 -7.10
CA GLY A 93 18.55 0.01 -5.89
C GLY A 93 17.19 0.50 -5.35
N VAL A 94 16.07 0.22 -6.02
CA VAL A 94 14.72 0.53 -5.51
C VAL A 94 14.13 -0.69 -4.83
N TYR A 95 14.24 -0.73 -3.50
CA TYR A 95 13.67 -1.81 -2.69
C TYR A 95 12.30 -1.42 -2.13
N TRP A 96 11.38 -2.38 -2.09
CA TRP A 96 10.03 -2.21 -1.55
C TRP A 96 9.81 -3.07 -0.32
N GLN A 97 9.05 -2.54 0.63
CA GLN A 97 8.64 -3.25 1.84
C GLN A 97 7.14 -3.07 2.10
N VAL A 98 6.62 -3.94 2.97
CA VAL A 98 5.25 -3.82 3.49
C VAL A 98 5.19 -2.66 4.49
N ASN A 99 4.19 -1.80 4.34
CA ASN A 99 3.90 -0.76 5.33
C ASN A 99 2.97 -1.34 6.42
N LEU A 100 3.53 -1.78 7.54
CA LEU A 100 2.75 -2.38 8.63
C LEU A 100 1.80 -1.37 9.32
N ASP A 101 2.22 -0.12 9.43
CA ASP A 101 1.38 0.93 10.03
C ASP A 101 0.11 1.15 9.23
N ARG A 102 0.19 1.00 7.90
CA ARG A 102 -0.98 1.03 7.03
C ARG A 102 -1.98 -0.08 7.37
N PHE A 103 -1.49 -1.30 7.62
CA PHE A 103 -2.37 -2.41 8.02
C PHE A 103 -3.00 -2.16 9.39
N HIS A 104 -2.25 -1.64 10.37
CA HIS A 104 -2.81 -1.29 11.68
C HIS A 104 -3.90 -0.23 11.57
N HIS A 105 -3.68 0.80 10.75
CA HIS A 105 -4.70 1.81 10.46
C HIS A 105 -5.96 1.16 9.88
N HIS A 106 -5.81 0.29 8.88
CA HIS A 106 -6.93 -0.42 8.27
C HIS A 106 -7.69 -1.30 9.29
N PHE A 107 -6.99 -2.06 10.12
CA PHE A 107 -7.64 -2.92 11.13
C PHE A 107 -8.38 -2.12 12.21
N ARG A 108 -7.82 -0.99 12.64
CA ARG A 108 -8.50 -0.05 13.54
C ARG A 108 -9.81 0.42 12.94
N ASP A 109 -9.79 0.84 11.68
CA ASP A 109 -10.97 1.36 11.00
C ASP A 109 -12.04 0.27 10.85
N GLN A 110 -11.65 -0.96 10.47
CA GLN A 110 -12.58 -2.10 10.42
C GLN A 110 -13.23 -2.39 11.78
N ALA A 111 -12.45 -2.34 12.87
CA ALA A 111 -12.97 -2.55 14.22
C ALA A 111 -13.99 -1.47 14.62
N ILE A 112 -13.70 -0.19 14.31
CA ILE A 112 -14.62 0.93 14.57
C ILE A 112 -15.91 0.77 13.76
N ILE A 113 -15.80 0.50 12.46
CA ILE A 113 -16.96 0.33 11.57
C ILE A 113 -17.84 -0.83 12.04
N ALA A 114 -17.25 -1.98 12.38
CA ALA A 114 -17.97 -3.14 12.89
C ALA A 114 -18.70 -2.83 14.21
N ALA A 115 -18.04 -2.11 15.12
CA ALA A 115 -18.65 -1.70 16.38
C ALA A 115 -19.85 -0.77 16.15
N VAL A 116 -19.74 0.20 15.25
CA VAL A 116 -20.84 1.13 14.91
C VAL A 116 -22.01 0.38 14.26
N ALA A 117 -21.73 -0.52 13.31
CA ALA A 117 -22.75 -1.35 12.67
C ALA A 117 -23.54 -2.18 13.69
N SER A 118 -22.85 -2.70 14.72
CA SER A 118 -23.47 -3.52 15.77
C SER A 118 -24.31 -2.73 16.79
N LYS A 119 -23.95 -1.47 17.06
CA LYS A 119 -24.56 -0.66 18.13
C LYS A 119 -25.62 0.32 17.65
N LEU A 120 -25.48 0.81 16.42
CA LEU A 120 -26.39 1.79 15.84
C LEU A 120 -27.14 1.13 14.69
N ASP A 121 -26.56 1.14 13.50
CA ASP A 121 -27.12 0.51 12.31
C ASP A 121 -26.09 0.48 11.16
N GLN A 122 -26.43 -0.24 10.11
CA GLN A 122 -25.58 -0.37 8.92
C GLN A 122 -25.35 0.99 8.24
N THR A 123 -26.36 1.87 8.21
CA THR A 123 -26.25 3.19 7.57
C THR A 123 -25.24 4.08 8.27
N SER A 124 -25.30 4.17 9.60
CA SER A 124 -24.32 4.94 10.38
C SER A 124 -22.91 4.39 10.22
N SER A 125 -22.74 3.07 10.13
CA SER A 125 -21.43 2.46 9.90
C SER A 125 -20.82 2.84 8.55
N GLU A 126 -21.65 3.05 7.53
CA GLU A 126 -21.23 3.47 6.19
C GLU A 126 -20.81 4.94 6.15
N ILE A 127 -21.51 5.80 6.90
CA ILE A 127 -21.09 7.19 7.11
C ILE A 127 -19.71 7.21 7.78
N VAL A 128 -19.52 6.44 8.86
CA VAL A 128 -18.23 6.35 9.56
C VAL A 128 -17.13 5.79 8.65
N ARG A 129 -17.43 4.76 7.86
CA ARG A 129 -16.49 4.21 6.85
C ARG A 129 -16.05 5.29 5.87
N THR A 130 -16.99 6.10 5.40
CA THR A 130 -16.69 7.21 4.47
C THR A 130 -15.77 8.22 5.13
N MET A 131 -16.06 8.65 6.37
CA MET A 131 -15.24 9.61 7.11
C MET A 131 -13.82 9.09 7.36
N LEU A 132 -13.68 7.82 7.75
CA LEU A 132 -12.38 7.18 7.95
C LEU A 132 -11.60 7.06 6.64
N ARG A 133 -12.27 6.69 5.54
CA ARG A 133 -11.64 6.60 4.21
C ARG A 133 -11.14 7.95 3.70
N MET A 134 -11.86 9.04 3.96
CA MET A 134 -11.42 10.39 3.62
C MET A 134 -10.21 10.85 4.45
N SER A 135 -10.09 10.35 5.68
CA SER A 135 -9.02 10.69 6.63
C SER A 135 -7.78 9.80 6.51
N GLU A 136 -7.83 8.84 5.59
CA GLU A 136 -6.96 7.67 5.56
C GLU A 136 -5.47 7.99 5.26
N VAL A 137 -5.20 9.11 4.56
CA VAL A 137 -3.83 9.55 4.21
C VAL A 137 -3.40 10.84 4.91
N THR A 138 -4.33 11.50 5.61
CA THR A 138 -4.08 12.76 6.33
C THR A 138 -3.93 12.56 7.83
N THR A 139 -4.35 11.39 8.34
CA THR A 139 -4.29 11.05 9.77
C THR A 139 -3.11 10.13 10.05
N THR A 140 -2.25 10.56 10.96
CA THR A 140 -1.14 9.73 11.47
C THR A 140 -1.70 8.50 12.21
N PRO A 141 -1.13 7.30 12.04
CA PRO A 141 -1.65 6.05 12.63
C PRO A 141 -1.92 6.10 14.15
N GLY A 142 -1.12 6.87 14.91
CA GLY A 142 -1.25 7.05 16.36
C GLY A 142 -2.00 8.31 16.81
N ALA A 143 -2.61 9.06 15.89
CA ALA A 143 -3.33 10.29 16.25
C ALA A 143 -4.62 9.97 17.03
N ALA A 144 -4.90 10.75 18.08
CA ALA A 144 -6.13 10.61 18.87
C ALA A 144 -7.38 11.06 18.09
N HIS A 145 -7.21 11.96 17.12
CA HIS A 145 -8.29 12.53 16.32
C HIS A 145 -7.88 12.62 14.85
N THR A 146 -8.84 12.41 13.95
CA THR A 146 -8.70 12.74 12.53
C THR A 146 -8.85 14.24 12.33
N GLN A 147 -8.47 14.73 11.15
CA GLN A 147 -8.83 16.08 10.75
C GLN A 147 -10.36 16.22 10.69
N PRO A 148 -10.91 17.41 11.05
CA PRO A 148 -12.34 17.64 10.98
C PRO A 148 -12.82 17.62 9.52
N LEU A 149 -13.92 16.94 9.27
CA LEU A 149 -14.57 16.87 7.96
C LEU A 149 -15.90 17.60 8.00
N SER A 150 -16.19 18.38 6.96
CA SER A 150 -17.49 19.01 6.79
C SER A 150 -18.54 17.98 6.36
N SER A 151 -19.77 18.13 6.86
CA SER A 151 -20.88 17.28 6.42
C SER A 151 -21.13 17.36 4.91
N ASN A 152 -20.78 18.47 4.25
CA ASN A 152 -20.89 18.60 2.79
C ASN A 152 -19.85 17.72 2.09
N GLU A 153 -18.60 17.74 2.55
CA GLU A 153 -17.51 16.92 1.98
C GLU A 153 -17.84 15.44 2.07
N VAL A 154 -18.37 14.99 3.21
CA VAL A 154 -18.79 13.60 3.41
C VAL A 154 -19.95 13.23 2.48
N ARG A 155 -20.93 14.14 2.30
CA ARG A 155 -22.12 13.92 1.43
C ARG A 155 -21.75 13.78 -0.03
N ASP A 156 -20.80 14.58 -0.49
CA ASP A 156 -20.47 14.69 -1.91
C ASP A 156 -19.59 13.52 -2.38
N THR A 157 -19.19 12.62 -1.47
CA THR A 157 -18.53 11.36 -1.84
C THR A 157 -19.53 10.37 -2.47
N PRO A 158 -19.12 9.64 -3.53
CA PRO A 158 -20.00 8.74 -4.26
C PRO A 158 -20.53 7.58 -3.40
N HIS A 159 -19.79 7.13 -2.39
CA HIS A 159 -20.23 6.05 -1.50
C HIS A 159 -21.31 6.51 -0.51
N ALA A 160 -21.24 7.74 0.01
CA ALA A 160 -22.29 8.29 0.88
C ALA A 160 -23.55 8.69 0.10
N ALA A 161 -23.44 8.98 -1.20
CA ALA A 161 -24.58 9.37 -2.03
C ALA A 161 -25.58 8.22 -2.23
N THR A 162 -25.11 6.98 -2.33
CA THR A 162 -25.95 5.79 -2.55
C THR A 162 -26.79 5.41 -1.33
N VAL A 163 -26.33 5.78 -0.13
CA VAL A 163 -26.81 5.19 1.12
C VAL A 163 -28.01 5.94 1.69
N ILE A 164 -28.23 7.22 1.32
CA ILE A 164 -29.17 8.06 2.08
C ILE A 164 -30.01 8.98 1.19
N GLN A 165 -31.31 8.69 1.14
CA GLN A 165 -32.34 9.59 0.60
C GLN A 165 -32.33 10.93 1.38
N ARG A 166 -32.59 12.03 0.68
CA ARG A 166 -32.26 13.42 1.06
C ARG A 166 -32.79 13.96 2.41
N GLY A 167 -33.50 13.18 3.25
CA GLY A 167 -34.17 13.66 4.47
C GLY A 167 -33.59 13.25 5.83
N GLU A 168 -32.82 12.15 5.95
CA GLU A 168 -32.61 11.51 7.27
C GLU A 168 -31.20 11.69 7.87
N ARG A 169 -30.27 12.36 7.19
CA ARG A 169 -28.83 12.36 7.54
C ARG A 169 -28.42 13.22 8.74
N HIS A 170 -29.04 14.39 8.93
CA HIS A 170 -28.75 15.23 10.10
C HIS A 170 -29.14 14.52 11.39
N THR A 171 -30.16 13.65 11.35
CA THR A 171 -30.54 12.84 12.50
C THR A 171 -29.49 11.77 12.82
N HIS A 172 -28.89 11.12 11.82
CA HIS A 172 -27.89 10.08 12.03
C HIS A 172 -26.54 10.63 12.51
N THR A 173 -26.07 11.75 11.95
CA THR A 173 -24.84 12.42 12.42
C THR A 173 -25.01 13.00 13.82
N HIS A 174 -26.18 13.56 14.14
CA HIS A 174 -26.50 14.02 15.49
C HIS A 174 -26.65 12.84 16.47
N SER A 175 -27.26 11.73 16.04
CA SER A 175 -27.40 10.48 16.82
C SER A 175 -26.04 9.83 17.12
N LEU A 176 -25.10 9.87 16.16
CA LEU A 176 -23.71 9.46 16.37
C LEU A 176 -23.01 10.28 17.46
N CYS A 177 -23.30 11.59 17.54
CA CYS A 177 -22.72 12.48 18.55
C CYS A 177 -23.46 12.44 19.90
N HIS A 178 -24.76 12.14 19.87
CA HIS A 178 -25.65 12.07 21.04
C HIS A 178 -26.44 10.76 21.04
N PRO A 179 -25.78 9.61 21.28
CA PRO A 179 -26.49 8.35 21.39
C PRO A 179 -27.42 8.43 22.61
N THR A 180 -28.72 8.26 22.37
CA THR A 180 -29.70 8.14 23.47
C THR A 180 -29.38 6.88 24.26
N ARG A 181 -29.25 7.03 25.58
CA ARG A 181 -28.75 6.01 26.51
C ARG A 181 -29.85 5.07 26.97
#